data_AF-A0A3D6CAN6-F1
#
_entry.id   AF-A0A3D6CAN6-F1
#
_cell.length_a   1.000
_cell.length_b   1.000
_cell.length_c   1.000
_cell.angle_alpha   90.00
_cell.angle_beta   90.00
_cell.angle_gamma   90.00
#
_symmetry.space_group_name_H-M   'P 1'
#
loop_
_entity.id
_entity.type
_entity.pdbx_description
1 polymer ?
#
loop_
_entity_poly.entity_id
_entity_poly.type
_entity_poly.pdbx_seq_one_letter_code
_entity_poly.pdbx_strand_id
1 'polypeptide(L)'
;EGGRDKQVLLADFKAGALAAVQPVAVPCFRRLVCLKGNLEEIEAGVRDLAREAAASAGETWGRRTVWLEAEVRDDDYLTDLQDRIQAMVEDQDTGSGPAMALLRVRRHRRGDTPGLAPENRERLEELTPREVFSRRIAVESLAEDQVQILNTLFEEILDHIETDGAAPPAQGETP
;
A
#
# COMPACT_ATOMS: atom_id res chain seq x y z
N GLU A 1 -6.25 14.41 4.39
CA GLU A 1 -7.37 14.52 5.35
C GLU A 1 -8.67 13.99 4.73
N GLY A 2 -8.89 12.68 4.76
CA GLY A 2 -10.19 12.06 4.48
C GLY A 2 -10.90 11.75 5.80
N GLY A 3 -12.24 11.75 5.82
CA GLY A 3 -13.01 11.24 6.97
C GLY A 3 -13.37 12.24 8.08
N ARG A 4 -13.23 13.55 7.87
CA ARG A 4 -13.81 14.56 8.78
C ARG A 4 -15.01 15.24 8.14
N ASP A 5 -16.10 15.31 8.89
CA ASP A 5 -17.27 16.10 8.52
C ASP A 5 -16.85 17.56 8.36
N LYS A 6 -17.27 18.13 7.24
CA LYS A 6 -16.99 19.51 6.91
C LYS A 6 -18.14 20.35 7.44
N GLN A 7 -17.81 21.48 8.06
CA GLN A 7 -18.79 22.40 8.60
C GLN A 7 -18.36 23.85 8.34
N VAL A 8 -19.36 24.72 8.19
CA VAL A 8 -19.21 26.18 8.16
C VAL A 8 -19.64 26.72 9.51
N LEU A 9 -18.95 27.73 10.02
CA LEU A 9 -19.34 28.41 11.26
C LEU A 9 -20.09 29.70 10.91
N LEU A 10 -21.39 29.73 11.19
CA LEU A 10 -22.19 30.94 11.09
C LEU A 10 -22.00 31.76 12.37
N ALA A 11 -21.36 32.92 12.27
CA ALA A 11 -21.11 33.81 13.40
C ALA A 11 -22.05 35.02 13.35
N ASP A 12 -22.88 35.17 14.37
CA ASP A 12 -23.80 36.29 14.55
C ASP A 12 -23.18 37.36 15.43
N PHE A 13 -23.29 38.63 15.01
CA PHE A 13 -22.82 39.78 15.79
C PHE A 13 -23.99 40.70 16.13
N LYS A 14 -24.03 41.18 17.37
CA LYS A 14 -25.03 42.15 17.85
C LYS A 14 -24.33 43.26 18.63
N ALA A 15 -24.66 44.52 18.32
CA ALA A 15 -24.05 45.71 18.94
C ALA A 15 -22.50 45.71 18.93
N GLY A 16 -21.89 45.20 17.86
CA GLY A 16 -20.43 45.15 17.71
C GLY A 16 -19.73 44.03 18.49
N ALA A 17 -20.48 43.14 19.16
CA ALA A 17 -19.94 41.97 19.86
C ALA A 17 -20.43 40.67 19.23
N LEU A 18 -19.60 39.62 19.33
CA LEU A 18 -19.97 38.26 18.91
C LEU A 18 -21.11 37.76 19.81
N ALA A 19 -22.24 37.42 19.19
CA ALA A 19 -23.45 36.98 19.88
C ALA A 19 -23.62 35.46 19.86
N ALA A 20 -23.30 34.80 18.74
CA ALA A 20 -23.39 33.35 18.62
C ALA A 20 -22.47 32.82 17.52
N VAL A 21 -22.08 31.54 17.63
CA VAL A 21 -21.43 30.79 16.56
C VAL A 21 -22.16 29.46 16.42
N GLN A 22 -22.78 29.23 15.26
CA GLN A 22 -23.51 28.02 14.94
C GLN A 22 -22.77 27.23 13.87
N PRO A 23 -22.39 25.97 14.14
CA PRO A 23 -21.89 25.08 13.10
C PRO A 23 -23.01 24.63 12.16
N VAL A 24 -22.76 24.69 10.86
CA VAL A 24 -23.65 24.25 9.78
C VAL A 24 -22.93 23.16 8.99
N ALA A 25 -23.48 21.95 8.98
CA ALA A 25 -22.88 20.81 8.29
C ALA A 25 -22.89 21.00 6.77
N VAL A 26 -21.80 20.60 6.11
CA VAL A 26 -21.65 20.59 4.66
C VAL A 26 -21.86 19.17 4.13
N PRO A 27 -22.83 18.95 3.21
CA PRO A 27 -23.05 17.63 2.60
C PRO A 27 -21.79 17.09 1.90
N CYS A 28 -21.50 15.80 2.09
CA CYS A 28 -20.26 15.19 1.60
C CYS A 28 -20.34 14.77 0.12
N PHE A 29 -19.92 15.62 -0.82
CA PHE A 29 -20.09 15.37 -2.25
C PHE A 29 -19.44 14.10 -2.80
N ARG A 30 -18.29 13.70 -2.24
CA ARG A 30 -17.60 12.45 -2.56
C ARG A 30 -16.73 12.05 -1.38
N ARG A 31 -16.88 10.81 -0.90
CA ARG A 31 -16.10 10.29 0.23
C ARG A 31 -14.71 9.90 -0.27
N LEU A 32 -13.67 10.38 0.41
CA LEU A 32 -12.29 9.93 0.27
C LEU A 32 -11.93 9.06 1.48
N VAL A 33 -11.51 7.83 1.22
CA VAL A 33 -11.08 6.86 2.22
C VAL A 33 -9.60 6.55 2.01
N CYS A 34 -8.85 6.45 3.11
CA CYS A 34 -7.46 6.04 3.10
C CYS A 34 -7.33 4.74 3.90
N LEU A 35 -7.04 3.63 3.22
CA LEU A 35 -6.74 2.34 3.84
C LEU A 35 -5.23 2.26 4.08
N LYS A 36 -4.83 1.75 5.24
CA LYS A 36 -3.42 1.57 5.61
C LYS A 36 -3.22 0.19 6.21
N GLY A 37 -2.24 -0.54 5.72
CA GLY A 37 -2.02 -1.91 6.18
C GLY A 37 -1.12 -2.71 5.27
N ASN A 38 -1.03 -4.01 5.52
CA ASN A 38 -0.52 -4.97 4.55
C ASN A 38 -1.54 -5.22 3.42
N LEU A 39 -1.19 -6.06 2.46
CA LEU A 39 -2.04 -6.31 1.30
C LEU A 39 -3.37 -7.01 1.67
N GLU A 40 -3.35 -7.92 2.65
CA GLU A 40 -4.55 -8.62 3.15
C GLU A 40 -5.52 -7.67 3.85
N GLU A 41 -5.01 -6.77 4.69
CA GLU A 41 -5.80 -5.75 5.38
C GLU A 41 -6.43 -4.76 4.40
N ILE A 42 -5.69 -4.37 3.36
CA ILE A 42 -6.21 -3.52 2.29
C ILE A 42 -7.31 -4.24 1.52
N GLU A 43 -7.12 -5.51 1.16
CA GLU A 43 -8.15 -6.29 0.47
C GLU A 43 -9.44 -6.41 1.29
N ALA A 44 -9.32 -6.71 2.59
CA ALA A 44 -10.45 -6.76 3.50
C ALA A 44 -11.18 -5.41 3.56
N GLY A 45 -10.43 -4.31 3.68
CA GLY A 45 -10.98 -2.95 3.68
C GLY A 45 -11.68 -2.57 2.37
N VAL A 46 -11.13 -2.97 1.22
CA VAL A 46 -11.76 -2.77 -0.10
C VAL A 46 -13.10 -3.50 -0.17
N ARG A 47 -13.15 -4.76 0.30
CA ARG A 47 -14.38 -5.56 0.33
C ARG A 47 -15.44 -4.96 1.24
N ASP A 48 -15.06 -4.46 2.42
CA ASP A 48 -15.98 -3.81 3.34
C ASP A 48 -16.53 -2.50 2.77
N LEU A 49 -15.68 -1.68 2.14
CA LEU A 49 -16.11 -0.47 1.45
C LEU A 49 -17.08 -0.76 0.30
N ALA A 50 -16.86 -1.84 -0.46
CA ALA A 50 -17.78 -2.27 -1.51
C ALA A 50 -19.16 -2.65 -0.94
N ARG A 51 -19.20 -3.37 0.19
CA ARG A 51 -20.47 -3.72 0.87
C ARG A 51 -21.19 -2.48 1.39
N GLU A 52 -20.47 -1.54 2.00
CA GLU A 52 -21.02 -0.26 2.47
C GLU A 52 -21.62 0.53 1.30
N ALA A 53 -20.91 0.61 0.17
CA ALA A 53 -21.35 1.31 -1.04
C ALA A 53 -22.62 0.66 -1.63
N ALA A 54 -22.69 -0.67 -1.63
CA ALA A 54 -23.88 -1.40 -2.08
C ALA A 54 -25.10 -1.16 -1.16
N ALA A 55 -24.89 -1.11 0.16
CA ALA A 55 -25.96 -0.89 1.13
C ALA A 55 -26.51 0.56 1.11
N SER A 56 -25.66 1.53 0.75
CA SER A 56 -26.00 2.97 0.72
C SER A 56 -26.55 3.46 -0.64
N ALA A 57 -26.67 2.56 -1.62
CA ALA A 57 -27.16 2.87 -2.98
C ALA A 57 -28.62 3.39 -3.05
N GLY A 58 -29.38 3.33 -1.95
CA GLY A 58 -30.75 3.85 -1.85
C GLY A 58 -30.86 5.35 -1.56
N GLU A 59 -29.79 6.01 -1.12
CA GLU A 59 -29.80 7.44 -0.85
C GLU A 59 -29.49 8.23 -2.14
N THR A 60 -30.25 9.28 -2.44
CA THR A 60 -30.10 10.13 -3.67
C THR A 60 -28.68 10.69 -3.84
N TRP A 61 -27.89 10.69 -2.77
CA TRP A 61 -26.50 11.13 -2.71
C TRP A 61 -25.48 9.97 -2.60
N GLY A 62 -25.92 8.78 -2.21
CA GLY A 62 -25.12 7.57 -1.98
C GLY A 62 -24.67 6.84 -3.25
N ARG A 63 -25.09 7.32 -4.43
CA ARG A 63 -24.74 6.70 -5.72
C ARG A 63 -23.36 7.14 -6.28
N ARG A 64 -22.53 7.81 -5.49
CA ARG A 64 -21.27 8.37 -5.96
C ARG A 64 -20.09 7.50 -5.58
N THR A 65 -19.28 7.18 -6.58
CA THR A 65 -18.05 6.40 -6.47
C THR A 65 -17.17 6.91 -5.33
N VAL A 66 -16.82 6.04 -4.38
CA VAL A 66 -15.89 6.35 -3.29
C VAL A 66 -14.48 6.51 -3.86
N TRP A 67 -13.74 7.50 -3.38
CA TRP A 67 -12.33 7.63 -3.70
C TRP A 67 -11.47 6.88 -2.68
N LEU A 68 -10.57 6.05 -3.18
CA LEU A 68 -9.68 5.24 -2.37
C LEU A 68 -8.23 5.68 -2.53
N GLU A 69 -7.56 5.88 -1.41
CA GLU A 69 -6.10 5.87 -1.31
C GLU A 69 -5.68 4.66 -0.48
N ALA A 70 -4.61 3.99 -0.87
CA ALA A 70 -4.04 2.86 -0.13
C ALA A 70 -2.60 3.17 0.30
N GLU A 71 -2.24 2.79 1.52
CA GLU A 71 -0.90 2.90 2.07
C GLU A 71 -0.40 1.53 2.56
N VAL A 72 0.51 0.91 1.80
CA VAL A 72 1.01 -0.46 2.01
C VAL A 72 2.21 -0.44 2.95
N ARG A 73 2.21 -1.27 4.00
CA ARG A 73 3.27 -1.31 5.04
C ARG A 73 4.28 -2.44 4.93
N ASP A 74 3.82 -3.68 4.94
CA ASP A 74 4.71 -4.84 5.03
C ASP A 74 5.08 -5.39 3.65
N ASP A 75 4.24 -5.15 2.65
CA ASP A 75 4.44 -5.61 1.26
C ASP A 75 4.98 -4.50 0.34
N ASP A 76 5.63 -3.48 0.90
CA ASP A 76 6.05 -2.28 0.17
C ASP A 76 7.18 -2.54 -0.85
N TYR A 77 7.81 -3.71 -0.77
CA TYR A 77 8.83 -4.23 -1.68
C TYR A 77 8.26 -4.63 -3.04
N LEU A 78 6.96 -4.92 -3.15
CA LEU A 78 6.33 -5.33 -4.40
C LEU A 78 6.34 -4.19 -5.43
N THR A 79 6.81 -4.48 -6.64
CA THR A 79 6.90 -3.49 -7.73
C THR A 79 5.54 -3.18 -8.35
N ASP A 80 4.63 -4.15 -8.32
CA ASP A 80 3.31 -4.19 -8.96
C ASP A 80 2.14 -3.83 -8.01
N LEU A 81 2.41 -3.17 -6.88
CA LEU A 81 1.37 -2.80 -5.89
C LEU A 81 0.20 -2.01 -6.47
N GLN A 82 0.47 -1.11 -7.41
CA GLN A 82 -0.56 -0.33 -8.08
C GLN A 82 -1.56 -1.26 -8.78
N ASP A 83 -1.06 -2.20 -9.58
CA ASP A 83 -1.88 -3.11 -10.39
C ASP A 83 -2.62 -4.11 -9.51
N ARG A 84 -1.97 -4.64 -8.46
CA ARG A 84 -2.62 -5.54 -7.49
C ARG A 84 -3.82 -4.90 -6.80
N ILE A 85 -3.65 -3.70 -6.26
CA ILE A 85 -4.74 -3.01 -5.55
C ILE A 85 -5.81 -2.55 -6.53
N GLN A 86 -5.44 -2.19 -7.77
CA GLN A 86 -6.40 -1.88 -8.82
C GLN A 86 -7.29 -3.09 -9.13
N ALA A 87 -6.70 -4.27 -9.31
CA ALA A 87 -7.45 -5.52 -9.53
C ALA A 87 -8.42 -5.83 -8.37
N MET A 88 -7.99 -5.65 -7.12
CA MET A 88 -8.86 -5.82 -5.95
C MET A 88 -10.10 -4.91 -6.00
N VAL A 89 -9.95 -3.68 -6.48
CA VAL A 89 -11.05 -2.72 -6.62
C VAL A 89 -11.98 -3.11 -7.76
N GLU A 90 -11.42 -3.50 -8.91
CA GLU A 90 -12.18 -3.94 -10.10
C GLU A 90 -12.98 -5.21 -9.82
N ASP A 91 -12.44 -6.14 -9.03
CA ASP A 91 -13.13 -7.36 -8.61
C ASP A 91 -14.41 -7.07 -7.80
N GLN A 92 -14.54 -5.88 -7.21
CA GLN A 92 -15.75 -5.47 -6.50
C GLN A 92 -16.81 -4.84 -7.41
N ASP A 93 -16.49 -4.53 -8.68
CA ASP A 93 -17.41 -3.86 -9.57
C ASP A 93 -18.49 -4.81 -10.12
N THR A 94 -19.66 -4.82 -9.45
CA THR A 94 -20.78 -5.72 -9.78
C THR A 94 -21.63 -5.24 -10.98
N GLY A 95 -21.00 -4.64 -12.00
CA GLY A 95 -21.64 -4.33 -13.29
C GLY A 95 -22.58 -3.12 -13.36
N SER A 96 -22.82 -2.39 -12.27
CA SER A 96 -23.62 -1.15 -12.24
C SER A 96 -22.80 0.14 -12.33
N GLY A 97 -21.52 0.03 -12.70
CA GLY A 97 -20.53 1.12 -12.67
C GLY A 97 -19.62 1.06 -11.43
N PRO A 98 -18.50 1.81 -11.42
CA PRO A 98 -17.49 1.67 -10.38
C PRO A 98 -17.99 2.18 -9.03
N ALA A 99 -18.08 1.29 -8.05
CA ALA A 99 -18.43 1.64 -6.67
C ALA A 99 -17.31 2.45 -6.02
N MET A 100 -16.07 2.18 -6.44
CA MET A 100 -14.85 2.80 -5.93
C MET A 100 -13.92 3.18 -7.07
N ALA A 101 -13.07 4.19 -6.84
CA ALA A 101 -12.00 4.56 -7.75
C ALA A 101 -10.71 4.75 -6.96
N LEU A 102 -9.70 3.95 -7.30
CA LEU A 102 -8.37 4.06 -6.74
C LEU A 102 -7.68 5.32 -7.30
N LEU A 103 -7.33 6.24 -6.41
CA LEU A 103 -6.64 7.48 -6.79
C LEU A 103 -5.14 7.38 -6.62
N ARG A 104 -4.69 6.66 -5.58
CA ARG A 104 -3.28 6.63 -5.21
C ARG A 104 -2.95 5.39 -4.40
N VAL A 105 -1.82 4.78 -4.72
CA VAL A 105 -1.12 3.83 -3.86
C VAL A 105 0.14 4.48 -3.32
N ARG A 106 0.35 4.37 -2.01
CA ARG A 106 1.55 4.82 -1.31
C ARG A 106 2.21 3.61 -0.67
N ARG A 107 3.53 3.59 -0.74
CA ARG A 107 4.35 2.70 0.07
C ARG A 107 4.66 3.42 1.37
N HIS A 108 4.37 2.79 2.49
CA HIS A 108 4.82 3.27 3.78
C HIS A 108 6.33 3.03 3.84
N ARG A 109 7.11 4.01 3.38
CA ARG A 109 8.52 4.05 3.74
C ARG A 109 8.57 4.11 5.26
N ARG A 110 9.05 3.05 5.90
CA ARG A 110 9.54 3.16 7.28
C ARG A 110 10.58 4.29 7.23
N GLY A 111 10.22 5.44 7.80
CA GLY A 111 11.21 6.48 8.07
C GLY A 111 12.25 5.81 8.96
N ASP A 112 13.48 5.69 8.47
CA ASP A 112 14.56 4.97 9.13
C ASP A 112 14.28 3.50 9.40
N THR A 113 14.03 2.70 8.36
CA THR A 113 14.78 1.43 8.36
C THR A 113 16.24 1.85 8.44
N PRO A 114 17.06 1.31 9.38
CA PRO A 114 18.49 1.35 9.18
C PRO A 114 18.66 0.66 7.83
N GLY A 115 18.94 1.44 6.79
CA GLY A 115 19.38 0.87 5.54
C GLY A 115 20.62 0.04 5.85
N LEU A 116 21.14 -0.65 4.84
CA LEU A 116 22.56 -0.95 4.86
C LEU A 116 23.25 0.41 5.01
N ALA A 117 23.58 0.81 6.24
CA ALA A 117 24.36 2.00 6.47
C ALA A 117 25.61 1.78 5.63
N PRO A 118 25.93 2.66 4.67
CA PRO A 118 27.08 2.45 3.82
C PRO A 118 28.31 2.64 4.71
N GLU A 119 28.71 1.59 5.42
CA GLU A 119 30.00 1.51 6.09
C GLU A 119 31.12 1.70 5.04
N ASN A 120 30.83 1.29 3.80
CA ASN A 120 31.56 1.64 2.58
C ASN A 120 30.62 2.30 1.56
N ARG A 121 31.14 3.27 0.80
CA ARG A 121 30.48 3.93 -0.35
C ARG A 121 30.25 2.98 -1.56
N GLU A 122 29.99 1.71 -1.32
CA GLU A 122 29.67 0.73 -2.34
C GLU A 122 28.27 0.98 -2.89
N ARG A 123 28.11 0.73 -4.19
CA ARG A 123 26.80 0.81 -4.85
C ARG A 123 26.11 -0.54 -4.77
N LEU A 124 24.77 -0.55 -4.78
CA LEU A 124 23.98 -1.78 -4.73
C LEU A 124 24.33 -2.73 -5.90
N GLU A 125 24.71 -2.18 -7.05
CA GLU A 125 25.17 -2.89 -8.25
C GLU A 125 26.51 -3.63 -8.07
N GLU A 126 27.27 -3.30 -7.02
CA GLU A 126 28.55 -3.93 -6.67
C GLU A 126 28.38 -5.05 -5.63
N LEU A 127 27.17 -5.24 -5.09
CA LEU A 127 26.87 -6.25 -4.08
C LEU A 127 26.17 -7.45 -4.70
N THR A 128 26.64 -8.64 -4.37
CA THR A 128 25.95 -9.89 -4.67
C THR A 128 24.67 -10.01 -3.82
N PRO A 129 23.66 -10.76 -4.27
CA PRO A 129 22.47 -11.05 -3.46
C PRO A 129 22.80 -11.60 -2.07
N ARG A 130 23.83 -12.46 -1.97
CA ARG A 130 24.33 -13.04 -0.72
C ARG A 130 24.86 -11.97 0.24
N GLU A 131 25.63 -11.00 -0.26
CA GLU A 131 26.16 -9.89 0.56
C GLU A 131 25.05 -8.95 1.04
N VAL A 132 24.08 -8.64 0.17
CA VAL A 132 22.92 -7.82 0.56
C VAL A 132 22.12 -8.49 1.67
N PHE A 133 21.87 -9.79 1.55
CA PHE A 133 21.13 -10.57 2.54
C PHE A 133 21.86 -10.63 3.89
N SER A 134 23.16 -10.97 3.87
CA SER A 134 23.99 -11.03 5.07
C SER A 134 24.00 -9.70 5.83
N ARG A 135 24.21 -8.58 5.12
CA ARG A 135 24.21 -7.26 5.75
C ARG A 135 22.83 -6.86 6.26
N ARG A 136 21.74 -7.35 5.64
CA ARG A 136 20.37 -7.08 6.11
C ARG A 136 20.03 -7.86 7.38
N ILE A 137 20.40 -9.13 7.45
CA ILE A 137 20.23 -9.96 8.65
C ILE A 137 20.98 -9.35 9.84
N ALA A 138 22.20 -8.82 9.63
CA ALA A 138 23.02 -8.25 10.69
C ALA A 138 22.40 -7.02 11.38
N VAL A 139 21.48 -6.32 10.71
CA VAL A 139 20.78 -5.14 11.25
C VAL A 139 19.54 -5.53 12.07
N GLU A 140 19.06 -6.75 11.90
CA GLU A 140 17.80 -7.21 12.46
C GLU A 140 18.01 -7.94 13.80
N SER A 141 17.16 -7.67 14.80
CA SER A 141 17.27 -8.30 16.13
C SER A 141 16.61 -9.68 16.15
N LEU A 142 17.28 -10.66 15.53
CA LEU A 142 16.81 -12.04 15.42
C LEU A 142 17.57 -12.99 16.37
N ALA A 143 16.92 -14.08 16.77
CA ALA A 143 17.58 -15.15 17.50
C ALA A 143 18.45 -16.00 16.56
N GLU A 144 19.50 -16.62 17.11
CA GLU A 144 20.52 -17.33 16.31
C GLU A 144 19.96 -18.52 15.51
N ASP A 145 18.97 -19.21 16.07
CA ASP A 145 18.21 -20.27 15.40
C ASP A 145 17.43 -19.73 14.19
N GLN A 146 16.81 -18.56 14.31
CA GLN A 146 16.09 -17.92 13.21
C GLN A 146 17.03 -17.48 12.10
N VAL A 147 18.21 -16.95 12.46
CA VAL A 147 19.24 -16.56 11.49
C VAL A 147 19.72 -17.76 10.68
N GLN A 148 19.94 -18.91 11.32
CA GLN A 148 20.34 -20.14 10.62
C GLN A 148 19.27 -20.62 9.65
N ILE A 149 18.00 -20.65 10.08
CA ILE A 149 16.87 -21.06 9.23
C ILE A 149 16.76 -20.13 8.01
N LEU A 150 16.84 -18.81 8.23
CA LEU A 150 16.74 -17.83 7.16
C LEU A 150 17.88 -17.94 6.15
N ASN A 151 19.12 -18.18 6.60
CA ASN A 151 20.26 -18.41 5.70
C ASN A 151 20.06 -19.66 4.83
N THR A 152 19.61 -20.78 5.42
CA THR A 152 19.37 -22.01 4.65
C THR A 152 18.28 -21.81 3.59
N LEU A 153 17.13 -21.24 3.98
CA LEU A 153 16.04 -20.97 3.05
C LEU A 153 16.45 -20.02 1.92
N PHE A 154 17.29 -19.02 2.23
CA PHE A 154 17.79 -18.09 1.25
C PHE A 154 18.71 -18.75 0.22
N GLU A 155 19.64 -19.60 0.65
CA GLU A 155 20.52 -20.35 -0.27
C GLU A 155 19.70 -21.32 -1.15
N GLU A 156 18.71 -22.02 -0.58
CA GLU A 156 17.82 -22.89 -1.36
C GLU A 156 17.07 -22.13 -2.47
N ILE A 157 16.57 -20.92 -2.17
CA ILE A 157 15.87 -20.07 -3.15
C ILE A 157 16.85 -19.55 -4.21
N LEU A 158 18.05 -19.13 -3.83
CA LEU A 158 19.07 -18.68 -4.78
C LEU A 158 19.47 -19.79 -5.75
N ASP A 159 19.75 -20.99 -5.24
CA ASP A 159 20.10 -22.14 -6.06
C ASP A 159 18.95 -22.49 -7.02
N HIS A 160 17.71 -22.41 -6.57
CA HIS A 160 16.55 -22.64 -7.42
C HIS A 160 16.43 -21.62 -8.56
N ILE A 161 16.61 -20.33 -8.26
CA ILE A 161 16.56 -19.25 -9.26
C ILE A 161 17.72 -19.37 -10.26
N GLU A 162 18.92 -19.69 -9.80
CA GLU A 162 20.10 -19.89 -10.64
C GLU A 162 19.96 -21.13 -11.55
N THR A 163 19.31 -22.19 -11.06
CA THR A 163 19.08 -23.44 -11.80
C THR A 163 17.94 -23.32 -12.82
N ASP A 164 16.83 -22.65 -12.47
CA ASP A 164 15.72 -22.38 -13.41
C ASP A 164 16.03 -21.26 -14.41
N GLY A 165 16.98 -20.37 -14.09
CA GLY A 165 17.49 -19.33 -14.98
C GLY A 165 18.56 -19.79 -15.98
N ALA A 166 19.07 -21.02 -15.86
CA ALA A 166 20.09 -21.57 -16.76
C ALA A 166 19.48 -21.98 -18.10
N ALA A 167 19.48 -21.05 -19.07
CA ALA A 167 19.19 -21.33 -20.46
C ALA A 167 20.04 -22.52 -20.98
N PRO A 168 19.48 -23.43 -21.80
CA PRO A 168 20.22 -24.59 -22.30
C PRO A 168 21.43 -24.13 -23.14
N PRO A 169 22.57 -24.84 -23.09
CA PRO A 169 23.76 -24.46 -23.83
C PRO A 169 23.44 -24.47 -25.32
N ALA A 170 23.70 -23.33 -25.98
CA ALA A 170 23.67 -23.18 -27.43
C ALA A 170 24.53 -24.29 -28.04
N GLN A 171 23.88 -25.25 -28.69
CA GLN A 171 24.57 -26.28 -29.47
C GLN A 171 25.31 -25.57 -30.61
N GLY A 172 26.62 -25.81 -30.64
CA GLY A 172 27.56 -25.10 -31.48
C GLY A 172 27.29 -25.25 -32.96
N GLU A 173 27.53 -24.14 -33.65
CA GLU A 173 27.92 -24.13 -35.06
C GLU A 173 29.16 -25.02 -35.24
N THR A 174 29.11 -25.91 -36.21
CA THR A 174 30.31 -26.39 -36.89
C THR A 174 30.00 -26.41 -38.40
N PRO A 175 30.98 -26.08 -39.25
CA PRO A 175 30.77 -25.50 -40.58
C PRO A 175 30.41 -26.53 -41.66
#